data_AF-A0A3A4WIL6-F1
#
_entry.id   AF-A0A3A4WIL6-F1
#
_cell.length_a   1.000
_cell.length_b   1.000
_cell.length_c   1.000
_cell.angle_alpha   90.00
_cell.angle_beta   90.00
_cell.angle_gamma   90.00
#
_symmetry.space_group_name_H-M   'P 1'
#
loop_
_entity.id
_entity.type
_entity.pdbx_description
1 polymer ?
#
loop_
_entity_poly.entity_id
_entity_poly.type
_entity_poly.pdbx_seq_one_letter_code
_entity_poly.pdbx_strand_id
1 'polypeptide(L)' 'MKLADLFRRVDSISPDEARQMLADRGDGVSLVDVREPREYEQGHIPGAILMPMSVFTDRMKELDPSKPVITY' A
#
# COMPACT_ATOMS: atom_id res chain seq x y z
N MET A 1 -7.42 10.05 16.44
CA MET A 1 -6.62 8.83 16.63
C MET A 1 -6.42 8.58 18.11
N LYS A 2 -6.60 7.35 18.59
CA LYS A 2 -6.24 6.96 19.96
C LYS A 2 -4.79 6.45 19.95
N LEU A 3 -4.05 6.68 21.04
CA LEU A 3 -2.66 6.23 21.18
C LEU A 3 -2.50 4.71 20.97
N ALA A 4 -3.53 3.93 21.28
CA ALA A 4 -3.57 2.48 21.07
C ALA A 4 -3.62 2.07 19.59
N ASP A 5 -4.13 2.92 18.70
CA ASP A 5 -4.21 2.63 17.26
C ASP A 5 -2.82 2.60 16.61
N LEU A 6 -1.83 3.31 17.19
CA LEU A 6 -0.43 3.32 16.72
C LEU A 6 0.31 2.00 16.97
N PHE A 7 -0.17 1.18 17.90
CA PHE A 7 0.40 -0.13 18.22
C PHE A 7 -0.45 -1.29 17.72
N ARG A 8 -1.51 -0.99 16.96
CA ARG A 8 -2.32 -2.02 16.32
C ARG A 8 -1.45 -2.71 15.27
N ARG A 9 -1.14 -3.99 15.51
CA ARG A 9 -0.43 -4.81 14.53
C ARG A 9 -1.24 -4.83 13.23
N VAL A 10 -0.62 -4.35 12.18
CA VAL A 10 -1.01 -4.63 10.80
C VAL A 10 -0.34 -5.93 10.40
N ASP A 11 -1.07 -6.80 9.69
CA ASP A 11 -0.51 -8.05 9.20
C ASP A 11 0.54 -7.71 8.13
N SER A 12 1.76 -8.20 8.33
CA SER A 12 2.82 -8.12 7.32
C SER A 12 2.85 -9.43 6.54
N ILE A 13 3.00 -9.29 5.22
CA ILE A 13 3.17 -10.43 4.30
C ILE A 13 4.55 -10.37 3.67
N SER A 14 5.07 -11.51 3.25
CA SER A 14 6.31 -11.61 2.48
C SER A 14 6.13 -11.08 1.04
N PRO A 15 7.22 -10.73 0.35
CA PRO A 15 7.16 -10.36 -1.06
C PRO A 15 6.55 -11.44 -1.97
N ASP A 16 6.78 -12.72 -1.65
CA ASP A 16 6.20 -13.83 -2.41
C ASP A 16 4.69 -13.94 -2.22
N GLU A 17 4.19 -13.75 -0.99
CA GLU A 17 2.75 -13.69 -0.72
C GLU A 17 2.10 -12.48 -1.40
N ALA A 18 2.75 -11.31 -1.38
CA ALA A 18 2.28 -10.12 -2.08
C ALA A 18 2.20 -10.38 -3.60
N ARG A 19 3.25 -10.97 -4.19
CA ARG A 19 3.28 -11.33 -5.61
C ARG A 19 2.16 -12.32 -5.96
N GLN A 20 1.92 -13.33 -5.14
CA GLN A 20 0.86 -14.30 -5.35
C GLN A 20 -0.52 -13.62 -5.26
N MET A 21 -0.73 -12.77 -4.26
CA MET A 21 -1.98 -12.05 -4.09
C MET A 21 -2.29 -11.10 -5.27
N LEU A 22 -1.27 -10.41 -5.80
CA LEU A 22 -1.39 -9.58 -7.00
C LEU A 22 -1.69 -10.41 -8.25
N ALA A 23 -1.12 -11.61 -8.37
CA ALA A 23 -1.39 -12.53 -9.48
C ALA A 23 -2.82 -13.09 -9.43
N ASP A 24 -3.30 -13.46 -8.24
CA ASP A 24 -4.61 -14.09 -8.05
C ASP A 24 -5.77 -13.10 -8.17
N ARG A 25 -5.57 -11.85 -7.72
CA ARG A 25 -6.64 -10.85 -7.60
C ARG A 25 -6.57 -9.73 -8.63
N GLY A 26 -5.43 -9.55 -9.31
CA GLY A 26 -5.23 -8.48 -10.29
C GLY A 26 -5.57 -7.09 -9.72
N ASP A 27 -6.53 -6.41 -10.34
CA ASP A 27 -7.02 -5.07 -9.94
C ASP A 27 -7.93 -5.08 -8.69
N GLY A 28 -8.17 -6.25 -8.10
CA GLY A 28 -8.87 -6.44 -6.83
C GLY A 28 -8.07 -6.06 -5.59
N VAL A 29 -6.84 -5.55 -5.75
CA VAL A 29 -5.95 -5.12 -4.66
C VAL A 29 -5.44 -3.72 -4.94
N SER A 30 -5.46 -2.85 -3.93
CA SER A 30 -4.85 -1.53 -4.00
C SER A 30 -3.38 -1.65 -3.58
N LEU A 31 -2.48 -1.63 -4.56
CA LEU A 31 -1.04 -1.59 -4.31
C LEU A 31 -0.60 -0.13 -4.16
N VAL A 32 -0.03 0.22 -3.03
CA VAL A 32 0.34 1.61 -2.69
C VAL A 32 1.81 1.69 -2.35
N ASP A 33 2.53 2.55 -3.06
CA ASP A 33 3.94 2.83 -2.81
C ASP A 33 4.03 4.07 -1.92
N VAL A 34 4.55 3.90 -0.70
CA VAL A 34 4.62 4.99 0.29
C VAL A 34 5.99 5.67 0.34
N ARG A 35 6.88 5.33 -0.60
CA ARG A 35 8.23 5.88 -0.71
C ARG A 35 8.23 7.28 -1.31
N GLU A 36 9.42 7.89 -1.35
CA GLU A 36 9.59 9.21 -1.96
C GLU A 36 9.48 9.14 -3.49
N PRO A 37 8.99 10.20 -4.17
CA PRO A 37 8.79 10.20 -5.62
C PRO A 37 10.05 9.81 -6.42
N ARG A 38 11.23 10.26 -5.98
CA ARG A 38 12.50 9.92 -6.61
C ARG A 38 12.82 8.43 -6.60
N GLU A 39 12.36 7.69 -5.60
CA GLU A 39 12.58 6.24 -5.46
C GLU A 39 11.61 5.47 -6.34
N TYR A 40 10.36 5.94 -6.40
CA TYR A 40 9.33 5.44 -7.31
C TYR A 40 9.77 5.58 -8.78
N GLU A 41 10.32 6.73 -9.15
CA GLU A 41 10.83 7.01 -10.51
C GLU A 41 12.02 6.11 -10.90
N GLN A 42 12.86 5.72 -9.94
CA GLN A 42 13.96 4.79 -10.17
C GLN A 42 13.48 3.35 -10.40
N GLY A 43 12.26 3.03 -9.97
CA GLY A 43 11.63 1.73 -10.15
C GLY A 43 10.55 1.49 -9.10
N HIS A 44 9.43 0.94 -9.54
CA HIS A 44 8.28 0.60 -8.71
C HIS A 44 7.54 -0.60 -9.30
N ILE A 45 6.66 -1.20 -8.49
CA ILE A 45 5.84 -2.33 -8.94
C ILE A 45 4.76 -1.79 -9.91
N PRO A 46 4.61 -2.34 -11.12
CA PRO A 46 3.58 -1.89 -12.05
C PRO A 46 2.17 -1.90 -11.44
N GLY A 47 1.41 -0.83 -11.66
CA GLY A 47 0.07 -0.67 -11.09
C GLY A 47 0.05 -0.11 -9.66
N ALA A 48 1.21 0.12 -9.04
CA ALA A 48 1.28 0.80 -7.75
C ALA A 48 0.82 2.26 -7.85
N ILE A 49 0.06 2.70 -6.85
CA ILE A 49 -0.34 4.10 -6.67
C ILE A 49 0.71 4.76 -5.78
N LEU A 50 1.40 5.78 -6.28
CA LEU A 50 2.33 6.57 -5.48
C LEU A 50 1.56 7.45 -4.47
N MET A 51 1.76 7.18 -3.19
CA MET A 51 1.18 7.95 -2.09
C MET A 51 2.21 8.06 -0.95
N PRO A 52 3.17 9.01 -1.07
CA PRO A 52 4.27 9.14 -0.11
C PRO A 52 3.77 9.25 1.32
N MET A 53 4.52 8.68 2.28
CA MET A 53 4.13 8.64 3.69
C MET A 53 3.74 10.02 4.26
N SER A 54 4.37 11.10 3.78
CA SER A 54 4.08 12.48 4.16
C SER A 54 2.65 12.94 3.89
N VAL A 55 1.96 12.34 2.91
CA VAL A 55 0.58 12.66 2.51
C VAL A 55 -0.37 11.46 2.62
N PHE A 56 0.14 10.28 2.99
CA PHE A 56 -0.61 9.03 3.01
C PHE A 56 -1.87 9.10 3.88
N THR A 57 -1.74 9.61 5.10
CA THR A 57 -2.87 9.72 6.04
C THR A 57 -4.01 10.59 5.49
N ASP A 58 -3.69 11.64 4.75
CA ASP A 58 -4.71 12.56 4.21
C ASP A 58 -5.39 12.02 2.96
N ARG A 59 -4.67 11.19 2.20
CA ARG A 59 -5.07 10.65 0.90
C ARG A 59 -5.61 9.23 0.96
N MET A 60 -5.49 8.52 2.09
CA MET A 60 -5.99 7.15 2.24
C MET A 60 -7.49 7.00 1.91
N LYS A 61 -8.26 8.08 2.07
CA LYS A 61 -9.68 8.16 1.71
C LYS A 61 -9.97 8.07 0.20
N GLU A 62 -8.95 8.21 -0.64
CA GLU A 62 -9.03 8.02 -2.09
C GLU A 62 -9.05 6.54 -2.47
N LEU A 63 -8.62 5.64 -1.57
CA LEU A 63 -8.58 4.20 -1.80
C LEU A 63 -9.99 3.59 -1.66
N ASP A 64 -10.28 2.58 -2.49
CA ASP A 64 -11.50 1.79 -2.40
C ASP A 64 -11.48 0.94 -1.12
N PRO A 65 -12.37 1.19 -0.14
CA PRO A 65 -12.37 0.47 1.13
C PRO A 65 -12.82 -1.00 1.00
N SER A 66 -13.37 -1.41 -0.16
CA SER A 66 -13.74 -2.80 -0.44
C SER A 66 -12.57 -3.67 -0.89
N LYS A 67 -11.44 -3.05 -1.27
CA LYS A 67 -10.24 -3.75 -1.73
C LYS A 67 -9.21 -3.84 -0.60
N PRO A 68 -8.51 -4.97 -0.44
CA PRO A 68 -7.32 -5.04 0.38
C PRO A 68 -6.28 -4.02 -0.09
N VAL A 69 -5.57 -3.41 0.86
CA VAL A 69 -4.49 -2.46 0.59
C VAL A 69 -3.16 -3.12 0.96
N ILE A 70 -2.21 -3.12 0.03
CA ILE A 70 -0.81 -3.51 0.28
C ILE A 70 0.02 -2.24 0.16
N THR A 71 0.72 -1.88 1.23
CA THR A 71 1.70 -0.78 1.23
C THR A 71 3.12 -1.34 1.18
N TYR A 72 4.02 -0.69 0.45
CA TYR A 72 5.45 -1.01 0.46
C TYR A 72 6.32 0.23 0.33
#